data_AF-V7G005-F1
#
_entry.id   AF-V7G005-F1
#
_cell.length_a   1.000
_cell.length_b   1.000
_cell.length_c   1.000
_cell.angle_alpha   90.00
_cell.angle_beta   90.00
_cell.angle_gamma   90.00
#
_symmetry.space_group_name_H-M   'P 1'
#
loop_
_entity.id
_entity.type
_entity.pdbx_description
1 polymer ?
#
loop_
_entity_poly.entity_id
_entity_poly.type
_entity_poly.pdbx_seq_one_letter_code
_entity_poly.pdbx_strand_id
1 'polypeptide(L)' 'MTDAMIASRSGARGMSEKEYMSGNLLGQEVTAEDVAQAFLHQALAERTTADVTTVDGGNIAAALR' A
#
# COMPACT_ATOMS: atom_id res chain seq x y z
N MET A 1 0.03 0.99 -10.37
CA MET A 1 -0.13 2.37 -10.89
C MET A 1 0.84 2.54 -12.05
N THR A 2 0.59 3.39 -13.03
CA THR A 2 1.60 3.64 -14.09
C THR A 2 2.59 4.71 -13.63
N ASP A 3 3.81 4.69 -14.17
CA ASP A 3 4.85 5.68 -13.84
C ASP A 3 4.37 7.11 -14.10
N ALA A 4 3.64 7.33 -15.21
CA ALA A 4 3.05 8.62 -15.52
C ALA A 4 2.07 9.11 -14.44
N MET A 5 1.29 8.20 -13.84
CA MET A 5 0.41 8.55 -12.72
C MET A 5 1.21 8.82 -11.44
N ILE A 6 2.32 8.12 -11.20
CA ILE A 6 3.20 8.33 -10.04
C ILE A 6 3.82 9.74 -10.16
N ALA A 7 4.46 10.04 -11.28
CA ALA A 7 5.08 11.33 -11.57
C ALA A 7 4.10 12.51 -11.41
N SER A 8 2.90 12.37 -11.98
CA SER A 8 1.88 13.43 -11.92
C SER A 8 1.42 13.70 -10.47
N ARG A 9 1.20 12.64 -9.68
CA ARG A 9 0.67 12.76 -8.31
C ARG A 9 1.74 13.17 -7.29
N SER A 10 2.95 12.64 -7.42
CA SER A 10 4.09 13.03 -6.57
C SER A 10 4.44 14.50 -6.79
N GLY A 11 4.49 14.94 -8.05
CA GLY A 11 4.72 16.34 -8.41
C GLY A 11 3.62 17.28 -7.89
N ALA A 12 2.35 16.89 -7.98
CA ALA A 12 1.24 17.67 -7.42
C ALA A 12 1.32 17.84 -5.89
N ARG A 13 2.05 16.97 -5.19
CA ARG A 13 2.29 17.05 -3.75
C ARG A 13 3.64 17.66 -3.39
N GLY A 14 4.46 18.05 -4.37
CA GLY A 14 5.80 18.59 -4.15
C GLY A 14 6.77 17.57 -3.53
N MET A 15 6.55 16.27 -3.76
CA MET A 15 7.35 15.18 -3.22
C MET A 15 8.03 14.40 -4.34
N SER A 16 9.15 13.73 -4.05
CA SER A 16 9.72 12.77 -4.99
C SER A 16 8.80 11.55 -5.15
N GLU A 17 8.94 10.83 -6.26
CA GLU A 17 8.19 9.57 -6.48
C GLU A 17 8.47 8.56 -5.38
N LYS A 18 9.73 8.46 -4.93
CA LYS A 18 10.12 7.58 -3.82
C LYS A 18 9.37 7.94 -2.55
N GLU A 19 9.39 9.20 -2.14
CA GLU A 19 8.69 9.66 -0.93
C GLU A 19 7.17 9.50 -1.06
N TYR A 20 6.63 9.69 -2.26
CA TYR A 20 5.22 9.46 -2.54
C TYR A 20 4.83 7.98 -2.37
N MET A 21 5.66 7.06 -2.87
CA MET A 21 5.41 5.61 -2.79
C MET A 21 5.69 5.02 -1.41
N SER A 22 6.59 5.63 -0.63
CA SER A 22 6.95 5.20 0.72
C SER A 22 6.29 6.02 1.84
N GLY A 23 5.30 6.85 1.53
CA GLY A 23 4.64 7.78 2.47
C GLY A 23 3.70 7.15 3.49
N ASN A 24 3.94 5.90 3.90
CA ASN A 24 3.16 5.17 4.89
C ASN A 24 3.97 4.99 6.20
N LEU A 25 3.36 4.40 7.24
CA LEU A 25 3.99 4.28 8.56
C LEU A 25 5.23 3.39 8.57
N LEU A 26 5.37 2.46 7.62
CA LEU A 26 6.56 1.62 7.48
C LEU A 26 7.70 2.32 6.74
N GLY A 27 7.44 3.45 6.08
CA GLY A 27 8.44 4.16 5.28
C GLY A 27 8.93 3.36 4.08
N GLN A 28 8.13 2.41 3.58
CA GLN A 28 8.50 1.49 2.50
C GLN A 28 7.41 1.46 1.43
N GLU A 29 7.78 1.29 0.17
CA GLU A 29 6.79 1.08 -0.89
C GLU A 29 6.06 -0.25 -0.68
N VAL A 30 4.74 -0.22 -0.80
CA VAL A 30 3.92 -1.45 -0.84
C VAL A 30 3.86 -1.95 -2.27
N THR A 31 4.27 -3.19 -2.46
CA THR A 31 4.44 -3.82 -3.78
C THR A 31 3.31 -4.82 -4.08
N ALA A 32 3.29 -5.33 -5.31
CA ALA A 32 2.36 -6.41 -5.69
C ALA A 32 2.63 -7.73 -4.94
N GLU A 33 3.87 -7.98 -4.55
CA GLU A 33 4.24 -9.17 -3.78
C GLU A 33 3.60 -9.14 -2.39
N ASP A 34 3.58 -7.98 -1.73
CA ASP A 34 2.93 -7.82 -0.42
C ASP A 34 1.44 -8.15 -0.47
N VAL A 35 0.76 -7.74 -1.55
CA VAL A 35 -0.65 -8.08 -1.81
C VAL A 35 -0.81 -9.57 -2.07
N ALA A 36 0.09 -10.18 -2.84
CA ALA A 36 0.05 -11.62 -3.12
C ALA A 36 0.20 -12.46 -1.85
N GLN A 37 1.06 -12.04 -0.92
CA GLN A 37 1.23 -12.72 0.36
C GLN A 37 -0.03 -12.62 1.24
N ALA A 38 -0.68 -11.45 1.30
CA ALA A 38 -1.95 -11.30 2.01
C ALA A 38 -3.06 -12.18 1.40
N PHE A 39 -3.12 -12.25 0.07
CA PHE A 39 -4.04 -13.14 -0.63
C PHE A 39 -3.77 -14.62 -0.30
N LEU A 40 -2.51 -15.05 -0.36
CA LEU A 40 -2.12 -16.43 -0.03
C LEU A 40 -2.52 -16.78 1.40
N HIS A 41 -2.28 -15.87 2.34
CA HIS A 41 -2.68 -16.04 3.73
C HIS A 41 -4.20 -16.25 3.87
N GLN A 42 -5.02 -15.42 3.21
CA GLN A 42 -6.48 -15.59 3.21
C GLN A 42 -6.92 -16.90 2.54
N ALA A 43 -6.29 -17.28 1.42
CA ALA A 43 -6.61 -18.51 0.69
C ALA A 43 -6.36 -19.78 1.54
N LEU A 44 -5.39 -19.73 2.45
CA LEU A 44 -5.05 -20.83 3.36
C LEU A 44 -5.87 -20.83 4.67
N ALA A 45 -6.66 -19.78 4.94
CA ALA A 45 -7.42 -19.66 6.18
C ALA A 45 -8.74 -20.46 6.14
N GLU A 46 -8.69 -21.75 6.47
CA GLU A 46 -9.80 -22.71 6.30
C GLU A 46 -11.11 -22.40 7.05
N ARG A 47 -11.06 -21.55 8.10
CA ARG A 47 -12.18 -21.29 9.01
C ARG A 47 -12.54 -19.81 9.13
N THR A 48 -11.99 -18.98 8.25
CA THR A 48 -12.28 -17.54 8.23
C THR A 48 -12.97 -17.20 6.91
N THR A 49 -14.00 -16.35 6.97
CA THR A 49 -14.68 -15.82 5.80
C THR A 49 -14.98 -14.34 6.02
N ALA A 50 -15.15 -13.59 4.93
CA ALA A 50 -15.41 -12.15 4.94
C ALA A 50 -14.35 -11.29 5.67
N ASP A 51 -13.13 -11.82 5.85
CA ASP A 51 -12.02 -11.04 6.38
C ASP A 51 -11.55 -9.99 5.37
N VAL A 52 -11.21 -8.80 5.88
CA VAL A 52 -10.63 -7.70 5.10
C VAL A 52 -9.27 -7.38 5.68
N THR A 53 -8.22 -7.83 5.00
CA THR A 53 -6.83 -7.50 5.34
C THR A 53 -6.39 -6.27 4.56
N THR A 54 -5.96 -5.22 5.27
CA THR A 54 -5.39 -4.01 4.64
C THR A 54 -3.91 -4.21 4.31
N VAL A 55 -3.52 -3.90 3.07
CA VAL A 55 -2.12 -3.95 2.60
C VAL A 55 -1.72 -2.56 2.11
N ASP A 56 -1.40 -1.66 3.05
CA ASP A 56 -1.13 -0.25 2.77
C ASP A 56 0.08 0.32 3.53
N GLY A 57 0.82 -0.51 4.28
CA GLY A 57 1.94 -0.07 5.11
C GLY A 57 1.54 0.88 6.25
N GLY A 58 0.26 0.89 6.63
CA GLY A 58 -0.29 1.79 7.65
C GLY A 58 -0.71 3.16 7.10
N ASN A 59 -0.91 3.31 5.80
CA ASN A 59 -1.30 4.57 5.17
C ASN A 59 -2.60 5.16 5.75
N ILE A 60 -3.60 4.32 6.06
CA ILE A 60 -4.84 4.79 6.69
C ILE A 60 -4.63 5.36 8.11
N ALA A 61 -3.64 4.84 8.85
CA ALA A 61 -3.27 5.36 10.16
C ALA A 61 -2.40 6.63 10.05
N ALA A 62 -1.79 6.90 8.90
CA ALA A 62 -1.16 8.18 8.59
C ALA A 62 -2.18 9.27 8.18
N ALA A 63 -3.35 8.88 7.66
CA ALA A 63 -4.37 9.80 7.16
C ALA A 63 -5.17 10.55 8.25
N LEU A 64 -5.17 10.08 9.50
CA LEU A 64 -5.85 10.75 10.65
C LEU A 64 -4.99 11.82 11.35
N ARG A 65 -3.95 12.33 10.68
CA ARG A 65 -3.05 13.36 11.24
C ARG A 65 -3.37 14.76 10.74
#